data_AF-A0A8K0CJY1-F1
#
_entry.id   AF-A0A8K0CJY1-F1
#
_cell.length_a   1.000
_cell.length_b   1.000
_cell.length_c   1.000
_cell.angle_alpha   90.00
_cell.angle_beta   90.00
_cell.angle_gamma   90.00
#
_symmetry.space_group_name_H-M   'P 1'
#
loop_
_entity.id
_entity.type
_entity.pdbx_description
1 polymer ?
#
loop_
_entity_poly.entity_id
_entity_poly.type
_entity_poly.pdbx_seq_one_letter_code
_entity_poly.pdbx_strand_id
1 'polypeptide(L)'
;MKIAIIAFVLCFIVLVNAETRVQQCKQAKGDGYRQTIKVGNCRKPTCKLKKNSVVKGEFRFVPDRDAKTLTNAVNAHIAGIPFPFIGVDETDACDQIYNPDGETKHGCPLKAGEEYVYKNQFEVLALYPR
;
A
#
# COMPACT_ATOMS: atom_id res chain seq x y z
N MET A 1 -35.58 -31.27 26.74
CA MET A 1 -35.18 -31.58 25.34
C MET A 1 -35.70 -30.48 24.43
N LYS A 2 -34.84 -29.58 23.92
CA LYS A 2 -35.02 -28.68 22.73
C LYS A 2 -34.07 -27.48 22.68
N ILE A 3 -33.25 -27.24 23.70
CA ILE A 3 -32.27 -26.13 23.72
C ILE A 3 -30.85 -26.71 23.56
N ALA A 4 -30.70 -27.61 22.59
CA ALA A 4 -29.43 -28.20 22.24
C ALA A 4 -29.11 -27.83 20.78
N ILE A 5 -27.85 -27.50 20.54
CA ILE A 5 -27.15 -27.62 19.24
C ILE A 5 -27.30 -26.48 18.20
N ILE A 6 -27.51 -25.22 18.58
CA ILE A 6 -27.29 -24.09 17.65
C ILE A 6 -26.49 -22.96 18.31
N ALA A 7 -25.41 -23.34 19.00
CA ALA A 7 -24.27 -22.46 19.20
C ALA A 7 -23.21 -22.86 18.16
N PHE A 8 -23.56 -22.65 16.89
CA PHE A 8 -22.62 -22.81 15.78
C PHE A 8 -21.53 -21.76 15.99
N VAL A 9 -20.39 -22.26 16.45
CA VAL A 9 -19.12 -21.57 16.62
C VAL A 9 -18.84 -20.76 15.36
N LEU A 10 -19.22 -19.49 15.38
CA LEU A 10 -18.76 -18.48 14.43
C LEU A 10 -17.28 -18.26 14.73
N CYS A 11 -16.46 -19.14 14.16
CA CYS A 11 -15.03 -18.98 14.10
C CYS A 11 -14.76 -17.73 13.23
N PHE A 12 -14.77 -16.56 13.86
CA PHE A 12 -14.24 -15.35 13.26
C PHE A 12 -12.75 -15.61 13.02
N ILE A 13 -12.43 -16.07 11.81
CA ILE A 13 -11.07 -16.08 11.31
C ILE A 13 -10.68 -14.61 11.18
N VAL A 14 -10.08 -14.05 12.24
CA VAL A 14 -9.53 -12.71 12.19
C VAL A 14 -8.32 -12.79 11.28
N LEU A 15 -8.49 -12.36 10.02
CA LEU A 15 -7.38 -12.17 9.09
C LEU A 15 -6.52 -11.02 9.63
N VAL A 16 -5.49 -11.37 10.40
CA VAL A 16 -4.49 -10.40 10.86
C VAL A 16 -3.76 -9.86 9.64
N ASN A 17 -4.14 -8.66 9.20
CA ASN A 17 -3.46 -7.91 8.17
C ASN A 17 -2.13 -7.42 8.74
N ALA A 18 -1.06 -8.19 8.51
CA ALA A 18 0.27 -7.85 8.98
C ALA A 18 0.87 -6.69 8.16
N GLU A 19 1.34 -5.67 8.86
CA GLU A 19 2.06 -4.52 8.31
C GLU A 19 3.46 -4.95 7.84
N THR A 20 3.89 -4.42 6.69
CA THR A 20 5.22 -4.66 6.13
C THR A 20 6.20 -3.66 6.75
N ARG A 21 7.24 -4.16 7.43
CA ARG A 21 8.33 -3.28 7.90
C ARG A 21 9.12 -2.72 6.71
N VAL A 22 9.25 -1.40 6.64
CA VAL A 22 9.99 -0.68 5.59
C VAL A 22 11.03 0.27 6.20
N GLN A 23 11.91 0.80 5.35
CA GLN A 23 12.86 1.85 5.70
C GLN A 23 12.44 3.16 5.04
N GLN A 24 12.54 4.27 5.76
CA GLN A 24 12.32 5.59 5.17
C GLN A 24 13.48 5.94 4.22
N CYS A 25 13.14 6.36 3.00
CA CYS A 25 14.11 6.82 2.03
C CYS A 25 14.76 8.13 2.52
N LYS A 26 16.09 8.25 2.41
CA LYS A 26 16.85 9.45 2.83
C LYS A 26 16.39 10.75 2.14
N GLN A 27 15.81 10.64 0.95
CA GLN A 27 15.35 11.76 0.14
C GLN A 27 13.91 12.19 0.46
N ALA A 28 13.17 11.40 1.25
CA ALA A 28 11.82 11.76 1.65
C ALA A 28 11.88 12.93 2.64
N LYS A 29 11.50 14.12 2.18
CA LYS A 29 11.25 15.28 3.05
C LYS A 29 9.84 15.14 3.61
N GLY A 30 9.70 15.15 4.93
CA GLY A 30 8.42 14.98 5.62
C GLY A 30 8.56 14.05 6.82
N ASP A 31 8.42 14.63 8.00
CA ASP A 31 8.66 14.01 9.31
C ASP A 31 7.46 13.15 9.76
N GLY A 32 6.40 13.10 8.97
CA GLY A 32 5.04 12.88 9.46
C GLY A 32 4.27 11.73 8.85
N TYR A 33 4.87 10.93 7.97
CA TYR A 33 4.12 9.80 7.45
C TYR A 33 4.10 8.68 8.49
N ARG A 34 3.02 8.64 9.28
CA ARG A 34 2.67 7.51 10.13
C ARG A 34 2.20 6.36 9.23
N GLN A 35 3.16 5.75 8.53
CA GLN A 35 2.86 4.85 7.42
C GLN A 35 2.61 3.45 7.91
N THR A 36 1.37 3.00 7.72
CA THR A 36 1.09 1.57 7.68
C THR A 36 1.15 1.12 6.25
N ILE A 37 2.22 0.40 5.92
CA ILE A 37 2.47 -0.12 4.58
C ILE A 37 2.15 -1.61 4.54
N LYS A 38 1.47 -2.05 3.49
CA LYS A 38 1.28 -3.45 3.15
C LYS A 38 1.69 -3.67 1.71
N VAL A 39 2.59 -4.61 1.48
CA VAL A 39 3.01 -5.05 0.14
C VAL A 39 2.69 -6.53 -0.02
N GLY A 40 1.60 -6.81 -0.72
CA GLY A 40 1.05 -8.17 -0.85
C GLY A 40 0.89 -8.84 0.52
N ASN A 41 1.43 -10.05 0.65
CA ASN A 41 1.45 -10.81 1.91
C ASN A 41 2.80 -10.70 2.65
N CYS A 42 3.63 -9.71 2.34
CA CYS A 42 4.95 -9.56 2.95
C CYS A 42 4.86 -9.03 4.38
N ARG A 43 5.32 -9.83 5.34
CA ARG A 43 5.35 -9.43 6.77
C ARG A 43 6.71 -8.91 7.24
N LYS A 44 7.79 -9.36 6.60
CA LYS A 44 9.16 -9.03 7.01
C LYS A 44 10.02 -8.85 5.76
N PRO A 45 10.86 -7.81 5.70
CA PRO A 45 11.86 -7.68 4.64
C PRO A 45 12.92 -8.78 4.77
N THR A 46 13.53 -9.24 3.67
CA THR A 46 13.27 -8.87 2.27
C THR A 46 11.99 -9.50 1.72
N CYS A 47 11.13 -8.71 1.07
CA CYS A 47 9.92 -9.20 0.43
C CYS A 47 10.25 -9.93 -0.86
N LYS A 48 9.91 -11.23 -0.95
CA LYS A 48 10.04 -11.99 -2.20
C LYS A 48 8.78 -11.78 -3.04
N LEU A 49 8.92 -11.07 -4.15
CA LEU A 49 7.84 -10.87 -5.12
C LEU A 49 8.01 -11.86 -6.28
N LYS A 50 6.94 -12.57 -6.64
CA LYS A 50 6.97 -13.58 -7.70
C LYS A 50 6.88 -12.89 -9.07
N LYS A 51 7.77 -13.25 -10.02
CA LYS A 51 7.62 -12.81 -11.43
C LYS A 51 6.29 -13.30 -12.03
N ASN A 52 5.77 -12.55 -12.99
CA ASN A 52 4.46 -12.76 -13.62
C ASN A 52 3.34 -12.83 -12.60
N SER A 53 3.33 -11.90 -11.64
CA SER A 53 2.27 -11.77 -10.66
C SER A 53 1.88 -10.32 -10.45
N VAL A 54 0.66 -10.12 -9.95
CA VAL A 54 0.15 -8.81 -9.53
C VAL A 54 0.30 -8.70 -8.01
N VAL A 55 0.94 -7.64 -7.56
CA VAL A 55 1.14 -7.34 -6.15
C VAL A 55 0.31 -6.11 -5.79
N LYS A 56 -0.41 -6.18 -4.67
CA LYS A 56 -1.19 -5.06 -4.14
C LYS A 56 -0.35 -4.29 -3.13
N GLY A 57 -0.33 -2.97 -3.25
CA GLY A 57 0.24 -2.04 -2.29
C GLY A 57 -0.86 -1.25 -1.60
N GLU A 58 -0.79 -1.13 -0.29
CA GLU A 58 -1.64 -0.24 0.51
C GLU A 58 -0.74 0.56 1.44
N PHE A 59 -0.94 1.87 1.52
CA PHE A 59 -0.33 2.67 2.57
C PHE A 59 -1.26 3.73 3.14
N ARG A 60 -1.27 3.83 4.46
CA ARG A 60 -1.92 4.93 5.20
C ARG A 60 -0.94 6.08 5.36
N PHE A 61 -1.39 7.31 5.15
CA PHE A 61 -0.53 8.48 5.28
C PHE A 61 -1.34 9.73 5.64
N VAL A 62 -0.64 10.69 6.26
CA VAL A 62 -1.16 12.03 6.56
C VAL A 62 -0.23 13.02 5.84
N PRO A 63 -0.71 13.81 4.86
CA PRO A 63 0.11 14.79 4.18
C PRO A 63 0.35 15.99 5.10
N ASP A 64 1.52 16.60 4.97
CA ASP A 64 1.95 17.77 5.73
C ASP A 64 1.48 19.10 5.10
N ARG A 65 0.93 19.05 3.88
CA ARG A 65 0.45 20.19 3.11
C ARG A 65 -0.74 19.79 2.23
N ASP A 66 -1.55 20.77 1.89
CA ASP A 66 -2.60 20.62 0.89
C ASP A 66 -1.98 20.25 -0.47
N ALA A 67 -2.60 19.31 -1.18
CA ALA A 67 -2.14 18.85 -2.48
C ALA A 67 -3.32 18.74 -3.46
N LYS A 68 -3.25 19.45 -4.59
CA LYS A 68 -4.29 19.39 -5.63
C LYS A 68 -4.20 18.14 -6.49
N THR A 69 -3.00 17.59 -6.61
CA THR A 69 -2.67 16.41 -7.40
C THR A 69 -1.69 15.55 -6.62
N LEU A 70 -1.62 14.28 -6.98
CA LEU A 70 -0.68 13.32 -6.43
C LEU A 70 -0.12 12.49 -7.58
N THR A 71 1.19 12.30 -7.61
CA THR A 71 1.88 11.51 -8.64
C THR A 71 2.74 10.46 -7.97
N ASN A 72 2.68 9.24 -8.48
CA ASN A 72 3.50 8.13 -7.99
C ASN A 72 4.98 8.34 -8.37
N ALA A 73 5.88 7.97 -7.46
CA ALA A 73 7.31 7.86 -7.72
C ALA A 73 7.79 6.50 -7.18
N VAL A 74 8.01 5.53 -8.07
CA VAL A 74 8.25 4.12 -7.75
C VAL A 74 9.43 3.58 -8.54
N ASN A 75 10.53 3.35 -7.81
CA ASN A 75 11.80 2.91 -8.38
C ASN A 75 12.31 1.63 -7.71
N ALA A 76 12.80 0.68 -8.51
CA ALA A 76 13.62 -0.43 -8.07
C ALA A 76 15.10 -0.05 -8.14
N HIS A 77 15.85 -0.21 -7.05
CA HIS A 77 17.30 -0.01 -7.07
C HIS A 77 18.00 -1.36 -7.31
N ILE A 78 18.49 -1.58 -8.53
CA ILE A 78 19.17 -2.82 -8.93
C ILE A 78 20.63 -2.48 -9.21
N ALA A 79 21.54 -3.07 -8.43
CA ALA A 79 22.98 -2.75 -8.50
C ALA A 79 23.27 -1.23 -8.41
N GLY A 80 22.45 -0.49 -7.66
CA GLY A 80 22.56 0.97 -7.51
C GLY A 80 21.90 1.80 -8.61
N ILE A 81 21.39 1.18 -9.67
CA ILE A 81 20.71 1.86 -10.77
C ILE A 81 19.18 1.86 -10.49
N PRO A 82 18.50 3.01 -10.51
CA PRO A 82 17.04 3.07 -10.40
C PRO A 82 16.39 2.60 -11.71
N PHE A 83 15.42 1.70 -11.60
CA PHE A 83 14.56 1.26 -12.69
C PHE A 83 13.10 1.55 -12.33
N PRO A 84 12.35 2.20 -13.23
CA PRO A 84 10.95 2.53 -12.96
C PRO A 84 10.08 1.27 -12.97
N PHE A 85 9.04 1.25 -12.14
CA PHE A 85 7.97 0.26 -12.27
C PHE A 85 7.00 0.68 -13.36
N ILE A 86 7.03 -0.03 -14.50
CA ILE A 86 6.23 0.26 -15.68
C ILE A 86 4.73 0.27 -15.32
N GLY A 87 4.04 1.33 -15.75
CA GLY A 87 2.60 1.51 -15.53
C GLY A 87 2.22 2.04 -14.15
N VAL A 88 3.20 2.33 -13.29
CA VAL A 88 2.96 2.88 -11.95
C VAL A 88 3.81 4.11 -11.69
N ASP A 89 5.10 4.08 -12.03
CA ASP A 89 5.95 5.25 -11.88
C ASP A 89 5.47 6.43 -12.74
N GLU A 90 5.57 7.64 -12.20
CA GLU A 90 5.15 8.90 -12.84
C GLU A 90 3.65 8.97 -13.26
N THR A 91 2.80 8.08 -12.73
CA THR A 91 1.36 8.09 -12.99
C THR A 91 0.58 8.92 -11.97
N ASP A 92 -0.57 9.45 -12.39
CA ASP A 92 -1.54 10.07 -11.48
C ASP A 92 -2.02 9.05 -10.43
N ALA A 93 -1.97 9.48 -9.17
CA ALA A 93 -2.25 8.67 -7.99
C ALA A 93 -3.57 9.03 -7.30
N CYS A 94 -4.31 10.03 -7.79
CA CYS A 94 -5.53 10.52 -7.15
C CYS A 94 -6.64 9.45 -7.18
N ASP A 95 -6.77 8.71 -8.28
CA ASP A 95 -7.80 7.66 -8.42
C ASP A 95 -7.62 6.47 -7.46
N GLN A 96 -6.45 6.40 -6.83
CA GLN A 96 -6.00 5.39 -5.89
C GLN A 96 -6.13 5.85 -4.42
N ILE A 97 -6.70 7.03 -4.17
CA ILE A 97 -6.91 7.57 -2.82
C ILE A 97 -8.32 7.27 -2.29
N TYR A 98 -8.35 6.78 -1.06
CA TYR A 98 -9.53 6.43 -0.29
C TYR A 98 -9.52 7.16 1.05
N ASN A 99 -10.71 7.30 1.64
CA ASN A 99 -10.90 7.76 3.01
C ASN A 99 -10.24 6.79 4.03
N PRO A 100 -10.10 7.18 5.31
CA PRO A 100 -9.56 6.32 6.37
C PRO A 100 -10.25 4.95 6.50
N ASP A 101 -11.52 4.82 6.09
CA ASP A 101 -12.24 3.55 6.02
C ASP A 101 -11.58 2.54 5.05
N GLY A 102 -10.81 3.02 4.07
CA GLY A 102 -10.17 2.22 3.03
C GLY A 102 -11.13 1.67 1.97
N GLU A 103 -12.39 2.06 1.95
CA GLU A 103 -13.42 1.56 1.03
C GLU A 103 -14.01 2.69 0.19
N THR A 104 -14.22 3.86 0.78
CA THR A 104 -14.79 5.01 0.10
C THR A 104 -13.70 5.74 -0.68
N LYS A 105 -13.84 5.81 -2.02
CA LYS A 105 -12.95 6.62 -2.86
C LYS A 105 -13.06 8.10 -2.46
N HIS A 106 -11.91 8.75 -2.31
CA HIS A 106 -11.82 10.18 -2.01
C HIS A 106 -11.30 10.98 -3.21
N GLY A 107 -10.22 10.51 -3.84
CA GLY A 107 -9.57 11.29 -4.89
C GLY A 107 -8.69 12.42 -4.33
N CYS A 108 -8.33 13.34 -5.22
CA CYS A 108 -7.73 14.64 -4.86
C CYS A 108 -8.81 15.74 -4.98
N PRO A 109 -8.65 16.89 -4.29
CA PRO A 109 -7.49 17.36 -3.53
C PRO A 109 -7.35 16.72 -2.15
N LEU A 110 -6.13 16.67 -1.62
CA LEU A 110 -5.79 16.23 -0.26
C LEU A 110 -5.57 17.43 0.65
N LYS A 111 -5.93 17.29 1.94
CA LYS A 111 -5.77 18.31 2.97
C LYS A 111 -4.67 17.95 3.96
N ALA A 112 -3.89 18.96 4.35
CA ALA A 112 -2.85 18.80 5.37
C ALA A 112 -3.46 18.30 6.68
N GLY A 113 -2.82 17.32 7.31
CA GLY A 113 -3.23 16.79 8.62
C GLY A 113 -4.37 15.78 8.59
N GLU A 114 -5.00 15.51 7.43
CA GLU A 114 -6.02 14.47 7.28
C GLU A 114 -5.42 13.12 6.90
N GLU A 115 -5.92 12.02 7.46
CA GLU A 115 -5.47 10.67 7.08
C GLU A 115 -6.15 10.21 5.78
N TYR A 116 -5.37 9.59 4.90
CA TYR A 116 -5.86 8.94 3.70
C TYR A 116 -5.25 7.55 3.54
N VAL A 117 -5.92 6.71 2.73
CA VAL A 117 -5.43 5.39 2.34
C VAL A 117 -5.15 5.39 0.84
N TYR A 118 -3.91 5.13 0.45
CA TYR A 118 -3.58 4.81 -0.93
C TYR A 118 -3.68 3.31 -1.16
N LYS A 119 -4.28 2.90 -2.29
CA LYS A 119 -4.32 1.50 -2.73
C LYS A 119 -4.02 1.41 -4.22
N ASN A 120 -2.99 0.64 -4.57
CA ASN A 120 -2.68 0.36 -5.96
C ASN A 120 -2.23 -1.10 -6.14
N GLN A 121 -2.13 -1.53 -7.39
CA GLN A 121 -1.57 -2.82 -7.76
C GLN A 121 -0.56 -2.65 -8.89
N PHE A 122 0.47 -3.50 -8.89
CA PHE A 122 1.53 -3.44 -9.88
C PHE A 122 1.94 -4.84 -10.32
N GLU A 123 2.38 -4.96 -11.57
CA GLU A 123 2.86 -6.21 -12.13
C GLU A 123 4.36 -6.38 -11.87
N VAL A 124 4.75 -7.59 -11.47
CA VAL A 124 6.15 -8.00 -11.35
C VAL A 124 6.52 -8.70 -12.66
N LEU A 125 6.98 -7.93 -13.64
CA LEU A 125 7.22 -8.41 -14.99
C LEU A 125 8.35 -9.45 -15.07
N ALA A 126 8.26 -10.39 -16.02
CA ALA A 126 9.32 -11.38 -16.27
C ALA A 126 10.69 -10.74 -16.55
N LEU A 127 10.67 -9.58 -17.22
CA LEU A 127 11.85 -8.80 -17.62
C LEU A 127 12.65 -8.26 -16.43
N TYR A 128 12.03 -8.03 -15.27
CA TYR A 128 12.73 -7.51 -14.11
C TYR A 128 13.83 -8.48 -13.63
N PRO A 129 15.04 -8.01 -13.27
CA PRO A 129 16.12 -8.88 -12.76
C PRO A 129 15.72 -9.75 -11.56
N ARG A 130 16.45 -10.85 -11.34
CA ARG A 130 16.30 -11.70 -10.16
C ARG A 130 17.14 -11.19 -9.00
#